data_AF-A0A518B7X0-F1
#
_entry.id   AF-A0A518B7X0-F1
#
_cell.length_a   1.000
_cell.length_b   1.000
_cell.length_c   1.000
_cell.angle_alpha   90.00
_cell.angle_beta   90.00
_cell.angle_gamma   90.00
#
_symmetry.space_group_name_H-M   'P 1'
#
loop_
_entity.id
_entity.type
_entity.pdbx_description
1 polymer ?
#
loop_
_entity_poly.entity_id
_entity_poly.type
_entity_poly.pdbx_seq_one_letter_code
_entity_poly.pdbx_strand_id
1 'polypeptide(L)'
;MNSSHPRQWRTFEQRRTIRWSVVGVSIAIALTVGVVRSADVESTPSSPHDGSVAKAGPLYLGVSSCSAQPCHGDVGDIGEPGCEYTTWAHADPHSRAYDVLKSKLSRQIVQRLGFTKPATRVGLCLECHATYVPKSQRGERFLLSDGVGCESCHGPAEKWVKSHVGWSSRYDTEEIQKKKAELGMIDTDNLTVRLQLCASCHVSLGNREVNHDLIAAGHPRLLFEAASYHESLARHWPAEKGADLADLWLTGQVVVPEAALEMLAQRAEDESRPWPELAEYDCYACHHDLQDQRWRRQRSSAGMMPWNDFYTGQLSRLAKSAALPPKRSIANSLADLSRKMSTPVAERHAIATTARSVAEALPDWLDRIQRSHDESLTRDDVEALLEAVLEDDSDGSWDAALQRFLSGAILYQALREMGGSDPALAERLRKLGKRLVVPDGFDSPRTFEPPKTSND
;
A
#
# COMPACT_ATOMS: atom_id res chain seq x y z
N MET A 1 48.27 -6.30 -33.35
CA MET A 1 47.08 -6.99 -33.90
C MET A 1 45.88 -6.23 -33.37
N ASN A 2 45.45 -5.13 -34.03
CA ASN A 2 44.38 -5.11 -35.04
C ASN A 2 43.26 -6.09 -34.67
N SER A 3 42.04 -5.69 -34.34
CA SER A 3 41.20 -4.77 -35.12
C SER A 3 40.12 -4.08 -34.28
N SER A 4 40.05 -2.76 -34.41
CA SER A 4 38.92 -1.89 -34.12
C SER A 4 38.01 -1.73 -35.36
N HIS A 5 36.75 -1.32 -35.11
CA HIS A 5 35.73 -0.78 -36.03
C HIS A 5 34.92 -1.77 -36.90
N PRO A 6 33.81 -1.32 -37.54
CA PRO A 6 32.59 -0.77 -36.93
C PRO A 6 31.33 -1.36 -37.64
N ARG A 7 30.09 -1.11 -37.15
CA ARG A 7 28.94 -1.13 -38.06
C ARG A 7 28.03 0.08 -37.89
N GLN A 8 27.90 0.74 -39.03
CA GLN A 8 27.22 1.96 -39.34
C GLN A 8 25.76 1.69 -39.77
N TRP A 9 24.89 2.64 -39.41
CA TRP A 9 23.77 3.23 -40.17
C TRP A 9 22.90 2.34 -41.07
N ARG A 10 21.59 2.29 -40.77
CA ARG A 10 20.54 2.52 -41.78
C ARG A 10 19.37 3.31 -41.18
N THR A 11 19.25 4.54 -41.65
CA THR A 11 18.06 5.37 -41.70
C THR A 11 16.98 4.70 -42.56
N PHE A 12 15.72 4.75 -42.13
CA PHE A 12 14.58 4.64 -43.04
C PHE A 12 13.48 5.60 -42.58
N GLU A 13 13.51 6.80 -43.14
CA GLU A 13 12.31 7.63 -43.29
C GLU A 13 11.42 6.99 -44.36
N GLN A 14 10.15 6.78 -44.07
CA GLN A 14 9.12 6.82 -45.10
C GLN A 14 7.94 7.65 -44.61
N ARG A 15 7.79 8.79 -45.28
CA ARG A 15 6.69 9.74 -45.19
C ARG A 15 5.40 9.07 -45.66
N ARG A 16 4.32 9.21 -44.89
CA ARG A 16 2.96 9.26 -45.43
C ARG A 16 2.22 10.44 -44.81
N THR A 17 2.14 11.50 -45.61
CA THR A 17 1.26 12.64 -45.45
C THR A 17 -0.18 12.20 -45.72
N ILE A 18 -1.07 12.32 -44.75
CA ILE A 18 -2.52 12.30 -44.98
C ILE A 18 -3.05 13.70 -44.64
N ARG A 19 -3.44 14.42 -45.69
CA ARG A 19 -4.21 15.67 -45.63
C ARG A 19 -5.65 15.32 -45.30
N TRP A 20 -6.19 15.86 -44.21
CA TRP A 20 -7.64 15.99 -44.04
C TRP A 20 -8.00 17.46 -44.19
N SER A 21 -8.74 17.74 -45.26
CA SER A 21 -9.32 19.05 -45.54
C SER A 21 -10.49 19.28 -44.60
N VAL A 22 -10.47 20.44 -43.93
CA VAL A 22 -11.56 21.01 -43.16
C VAL A 22 -12.69 21.43 -44.12
N VAL A 23 -13.90 20.95 -43.87
CA VAL A 23 -15.13 21.60 -44.32
C VAL A 23 -15.95 21.88 -43.07
N GLY A 24 -16.06 23.17 -42.75
CA GLY A 24 -16.83 23.66 -41.62
C GLY A 24 -18.33 23.65 -41.92
N VAL A 25 -19.10 23.27 -40.92
CA VAL A 25 -20.51 23.61 -40.81
C VAL A 25 -20.69 24.21 -39.42
N SER A 26 -20.82 25.54 -39.40
CA SER A 26 -21.12 26.31 -38.19
C SER A 26 -22.61 26.19 -37.89
N ILE A 27 -22.97 25.53 -36.79
CA ILE A 27 -24.30 25.64 -36.19
C ILE A 27 -24.12 26.39 -34.87
N ALA A 28 -24.60 27.64 -34.85
CA ALA A 28 -24.66 28.46 -33.66
C ALA A 28 -25.81 27.97 -32.78
N ILE A 29 -25.48 27.36 -31.65
CA ILE A 29 -26.43 27.12 -30.54
C ILE A 29 -26.04 28.08 -29.43
N ALA A 30 -26.87 29.09 -29.22
CA ALA A 30 -26.81 29.96 -28.05
C ALA A 30 -27.27 29.16 -26.82
N LEU A 31 -26.32 28.69 -26.01
CA LEU A 31 -26.58 28.19 -24.67
C LEU A 31 -26.09 29.23 -23.67
N THR A 32 -27.05 29.84 -22.99
CA THR A 32 -26.84 30.67 -21.80
C THR A 32 -26.25 29.81 -20.69
N VAL A 33 -24.94 29.82 -20.55
CA VAL A 33 -24.24 29.28 -19.37
C VAL A 33 -24.37 30.33 -18.27
N GLY A 34 -25.22 30.06 -17.29
CA GLY A 34 -25.19 30.76 -16.01
C GLY A 34 -23.83 30.55 -15.37
N VAL A 35 -23.07 31.63 -15.20
CA VAL A 35 -21.84 31.65 -14.43
C VAL A 35 -22.21 31.42 -12.96
N VAL A 36 -22.19 30.17 -12.53
CA VAL A 36 -22.11 29.86 -11.10
C VAL A 36 -20.65 30.12 -10.72
N ARG A 37 -20.42 31.22 -9.99
CA ARG A 37 -19.16 31.47 -9.30
C ARG A 37 -18.88 30.27 -8.38
N SER A 38 -17.93 29.42 -8.74
CA SER A 38 -17.29 28.52 -7.78
C SER A 38 -16.66 29.42 -6.71
N ALA A 39 -17.15 29.30 -5.49
CA ALA A 39 -16.47 29.86 -4.33
C ALA A 39 -15.07 29.21 -4.25
N ASP A 40 -14.04 30.02 -4.11
CA ASP A 40 -12.68 29.55 -3.84
C ASP A 40 -12.71 28.71 -2.55
N VAL A 41 -12.66 27.39 -2.69
CA VAL A 41 -12.40 26.48 -1.56
C VAL A 41 -10.91 26.54 -1.30
N GLU A 42 -10.49 27.60 -0.62
CA GLU A 42 -9.20 27.64 0.03
C GLU A 42 -9.32 26.72 1.26
N SER A 43 -8.81 25.49 1.15
CA SER A 43 -8.66 24.59 2.28
C SER A 43 -7.68 25.22 3.27
N THR A 44 -8.20 26.03 4.19
CA THR A 44 -7.46 26.50 5.35
C THR A 44 -7.10 25.27 6.20
N PRO A 45 -5.81 25.03 6.51
CA PRO A 45 -5.46 24.03 7.49
C PRO A 45 -6.01 24.47 8.85
N SER A 46 -6.93 23.71 9.40
CA SER A 46 -7.39 23.88 10.78
C SER A 46 -6.25 23.49 11.72
N SER A 47 -5.54 24.49 12.24
CA SER A 47 -4.75 24.37 13.45
C SER A 47 -5.33 25.34 14.48
N PRO A 48 -5.62 24.91 15.71
CA PRO A 48 -5.81 25.84 16.80
C PRO A 48 -4.44 26.45 17.12
N HIS A 49 -4.21 27.68 16.66
CA HIS A 49 -3.09 28.50 17.10
C HIS A 49 -3.39 29.07 18.49
N ASP A 50 -3.02 28.32 19.52
CA ASP A 50 -2.55 28.93 20.76
C ASP A 50 -1.03 29.08 20.67
N GLY A 51 -0.54 30.27 20.98
CA GLY A 51 0.84 30.74 20.79
C GLY A 51 1.85 30.15 21.76
N SER A 52 1.79 28.85 22.05
CA SER A 52 2.92 28.15 22.65
C SER A 52 3.90 27.79 21.54
N VAL A 53 5.14 28.26 21.64
CA VAL A 53 6.24 27.74 20.82
C VAL A 53 6.41 26.29 21.26
N ALA A 54 5.70 25.37 20.59
CA ALA A 54 5.87 23.95 20.77
C ALA A 54 7.36 23.67 20.60
N LYS A 55 7.99 23.11 21.64
CA LYS A 55 9.40 22.72 21.62
C LYS A 55 9.58 21.86 20.36
N ALA A 56 10.40 22.33 19.42
CA ALA A 56 10.58 21.61 18.17
C ALA A 56 11.00 20.18 18.51
N GLY A 57 10.24 19.18 18.01
CA GLY A 57 10.60 17.78 18.20
C GLY A 57 11.95 17.46 17.55
N PRO A 58 12.47 16.23 17.73
CA PRO A 58 13.79 15.85 17.24
C PRO A 58 13.95 16.10 15.73
N LEU A 59 15.16 16.46 15.31
CA LEU A 59 15.46 16.74 13.91
C LEU A 59 15.56 15.47 13.06
N TYR A 60 15.05 15.57 11.84
CA TYR A 60 15.28 14.65 10.73
C TYR A 60 16.51 15.13 9.97
N LEU A 61 17.59 14.37 9.98
CA LEU A 61 18.90 14.82 9.49
C LEU A 61 19.05 14.71 7.97
N GLY A 62 18.26 13.86 7.32
CA GLY A 62 18.34 13.51 5.90
C GLY A 62 19.20 12.28 5.62
N VAL A 63 18.95 11.63 4.48
CA VAL A 63 19.55 10.32 4.11
C VAL A 63 21.07 10.35 4.00
N SER A 64 21.64 11.51 3.69
CA SER A 64 23.09 11.69 3.65
C SER A 64 23.78 11.39 4.98
N SER A 65 23.06 11.48 6.10
CA SER A 65 23.59 11.11 7.42
C SER A 65 23.83 9.60 7.59
N CYS A 66 23.23 8.76 6.75
CA CYS A 66 23.38 7.30 6.73
C CYS A 66 24.41 6.82 5.67
N SER A 67 24.65 7.63 4.64
CA SER A 67 25.28 7.24 3.37
C SER A 67 26.80 7.02 3.36
N ALA A 68 27.50 7.19 4.49
CA ALA A 68 28.94 7.00 4.50
C ALA A 68 29.29 5.51 4.33
N GLN A 69 30.35 5.20 3.56
CA GLN A 69 30.75 3.82 3.27
C GLN A 69 30.99 2.97 4.54
N PRO A 70 31.66 3.46 5.60
CA PRO A 70 31.80 2.68 6.85
C PRO A 70 30.50 2.53 7.67
N CYS A 71 29.40 3.12 7.19
CA CYS A 71 28.09 3.08 7.83
C CYS A 71 27.15 2.20 7.01
N HIS A 72 26.22 2.81 6.26
CA HIS A 72 25.23 2.10 5.42
C HIS A 72 25.43 2.34 3.93
N GLY A 73 26.53 2.99 3.53
CA GLY A 73 26.82 3.40 2.16
C GLY A 73 27.78 2.49 1.40
N ASP A 74 28.05 1.28 1.88
CA ASP A 74 28.90 0.33 1.17
C ASP A 74 28.22 -0.25 -0.07
N VAL A 75 29.01 -0.87 -0.94
CA VAL A 75 28.51 -1.47 -2.19
C VAL A 75 28.65 -2.98 -2.12
N GLY A 76 27.51 -3.66 -2.12
CA GLY A 76 27.40 -5.12 -2.01
C GLY A 76 26.06 -5.61 -2.54
N ASP A 77 25.70 -6.84 -2.20
CA ASP A 77 24.45 -7.46 -2.62
C ASP A 77 23.25 -6.89 -1.84
N ILE A 78 22.05 -6.97 -2.44
CA ILE A 78 20.80 -6.52 -1.80
C ILE A 78 20.59 -7.30 -0.51
N GLY A 79 20.36 -6.58 0.59
CA GLY A 79 20.15 -7.14 1.92
C GLY A 79 21.44 -7.41 2.71
N GLU A 80 22.62 -7.12 2.15
CA GLU A 80 23.87 -7.18 2.90
C GLU A 80 23.99 -6.01 3.90
N PRO A 81 24.37 -6.29 5.16
CA PRO A 81 24.61 -5.24 6.14
C PRO A 81 25.67 -4.25 5.69
N GLY A 82 25.42 -2.96 5.90
CA GLY A 82 26.29 -1.86 5.45
C GLY A 82 25.99 -1.35 4.04
N CYS A 83 25.13 -2.02 3.27
CA CYS A 83 24.72 -1.62 1.92
C CYS A 83 23.30 -1.04 1.86
N GLU A 84 22.74 -0.62 2.99
CA GLU A 84 21.33 -0.27 3.10
C GLU A 84 21.00 1.01 2.35
N TYR A 85 21.83 2.04 2.48
CA TYR A 85 21.66 3.30 1.74
C TYR A 85 21.82 3.09 0.24
N THR A 86 22.81 2.31 -0.19
CA THR A 86 23.05 2.06 -1.62
C THR A 86 21.92 1.24 -2.24
N THR A 87 21.41 0.24 -1.54
CA THR A 87 20.22 -0.52 -1.94
C THR A 87 18.99 0.39 -2.06
N TRP A 88 18.73 1.23 -1.04
CA TRP A 88 17.64 2.19 -1.05
C TRP A 88 17.73 3.18 -2.23
N ALA A 89 18.91 3.76 -2.45
CA ALA A 89 19.12 4.78 -3.47
C ALA A 89 18.96 4.22 -4.90
N HIS A 90 19.34 2.97 -5.14
CA HIS A 90 19.38 2.40 -6.49
C HIS A 90 18.17 1.54 -6.83
N ALA A 91 17.65 0.77 -5.87
CA ALA A 91 16.67 -0.27 -6.15
C ALA A 91 15.30 -0.01 -5.50
N ASP A 92 15.27 0.59 -4.31
CA ASP A 92 14.02 0.83 -3.58
C ASP A 92 13.15 1.91 -4.28
N PRO A 93 11.87 1.63 -4.61
CA PRO A 93 10.94 2.63 -5.14
C PRO A 93 10.74 3.86 -4.24
N HIS A 94 10.94 3.74 -2.93
CA HIS A 94 10.77 4.82 -1.96
C HIS A 94 11.70 6.01 -2.21
N SER A 95 12.94 5.77 -2.67
CA SER A 95 13.89 6.83 -3.03
C SER A 95 13.43 7.66 -4.24
N ARG A 96 12.54 7.09 -5.08
CA ARG A 96 11.96 7.76 -6.26
C ARG A 96 10.56 8.31 -6.02
N ALA A 97 10.00 8.15 -4.82
CA ALA A 97 8.61 8.51 -4.55
C ALA A 97 8.32 10.00 -4.82
N TYR A 98 9.25 10.90 -4.48
CA TYR A 98 9.09 12.33 -4.74
C TYR A 98 9.11 12.66 -6.24
N ASP A 99 9.89 11.92 -7.03
CA ASP A 99 9.99 12.15 -8.47
C ASP A 99 8.71 11.75 -9.22
N VAL A 100 7.94 10.79 -8.69
CA VAL A 100 6.60 10.45 -9.20
C VAL A 100 5.71 11.70 -9.23
N LEU A 101 5.82 12.58 -8.21
CA LEU A 101 5.03 13.83 -8.13
C LEU A 101 5.37 14.84 -9.24
N LYS A 102 6.50 14.66 -9.95
CA LYS A 102 6.90 15.47 -11.11
C LYS A 102 6.38 14.89 -12.43
N SER A 103 5.70 13.75 -12.42
CA SER A 103 5.21 13.08 -13.63
C SER A 103 4.09 13.88 -14.33
N LYS A 104 3.82 13.52 -15.60
CA LYS A 104 2.67 14.07 -16.34
C LYS A 104 1.34 13.71 -15.65
N LEU A 105 1.22 12.48 -15.14
CA LEU A 105 0.04 12.01 -14.45
C LEU A 105 -0.21 12.82 -13.17
N SER A 106 0.82 13.03 -12.33
CA SER A 106 0.67 13.82 -11.10
C SER A 106 0.26 15.26 -11.35
N ARG A 107 0.73 15.89 -12.44
CA ARG A 107 0.24 17.20 -12.88
C ARG A 107 -1.25 17.18 -13.27
N GLN A 108 -1.71 16.12 -13.93
CA GLN A 108 -3.12 15.97 -14.29
C GLN A 108 -3.99 15.72 -13.06
N ILE A 109 -3.52 14.91 -12.10
CA ILE A 109 -4.22 14.66 -10.83
C ILE A 109 -4.47 15.98 -10.11
N VAL A 110 -3.42 16.77 -9.85
CA VAL A 110 -3.59 18.04 -9.12
C VAL A 110 -4.46 19.05 -9.87
N GLN A 111 -4.40 19.08 -11.20
CA GLN A 111 -5.27 19.92 -12.03
C GLN A 111 -6.74 19.50 -11.92
N ARG A 112 -7.04 18.20 -11.97
CA ARG A 112 -8.41 17.66 -11.85
C ARG A 112 -9.00 17.92 -10.46
N LEU A 113 -8.15 17.89 -9.43
CA LEU A 113 -8.52 18.21 -8.04
C LEU A 113 -8.58 19.71 -7.75
N GLY A 114 -8.28 20.57 -8.73
CA GLY A 114 -8.35 22.02 -8.56
C GLY A 114 -7.20 22.65 -7.75
N PHE A 115 -6.12 21.91 -7.47
CA PHE A 115 -4.95 22.48 -6.81
C PHE A 115 -4.20 23.44 -7.74
N THR A 116 -3.86 24.62 -7.23
CA THR A 116 -3.06 25.63 -7.95
C THR A 116 -1.55 25.40 -7.85
N LYS A 117 -1.12 24.56 -6.91
CA LYS A 117 0.28 24.21 -6.66
C LYS A 117 0.63 22.87 -7.35
N PRO A 118 1.88 22.67 -7.79
CA PRO A 118 2.32 21.36 -8.25
C PRO A 118 2.27 20.34 -7.10
N ALA A 119 2.10 19.05 -7.42
CA ALA A 119 2.01 17.96 -6.44
C ALA A 119 3.18 17.95 -5.44
N THR A 120 4.38 18.33 -5.88
CA THR A 120 5.58 18.51 -5.03
C THR A 120 5.48 19.59 -3.95
N ARG A 121 4.37 20.34 -3.91
CA ARG A 121 4.06 21.38 -2.93
C ARG A 121 2.66 21.24 -2.31
N VAL A 122 1.97 20.13 -2.59
CA VAL A 122 0.69 19.79 -1.99
C VAL A 122 0.95 18.85 -0.82
N GLY A 123 0.56 19.26 0.39
CA GLY A 123 0.79 18.48 1.62
C GLY A 123 0.30 17.05 1.49
N LEU A 124 -0.96 16.86 1.07
CA LEU A 124 -1.58 15.54 0.82
C LEU A 124 -0.68 14.60 -0.01
N CYS A 125 -0.03 15.11 -1.07
CA CYS A 125 0.86 14.29 -1.89
C CYS A 125 2.17 13.97 -1.17
N LEU A 126 2.71 14.92 -0.42
CA LEU A 126 3.98 14.78 0.28
C LEU A 126 3.89 13.84 1.50
N GLU A 127 2.72 13.71 2.13
CA GLU A 127 2.51 12.84 3.30
C GLU A 127 2.91 11.36 3.04
N CYS A 128 2.84 10.88 1.79
CA CYS A 128 3.24 9.53 1.38
C CYS A 128 4.48 9.50 0.46
N HIS A 129 4.75 10.57 -0.30
CA HIS A 129 5.81 10.57 -1.32
C HIS A 129 7.12 11.23 -0.86
N ALA A 130 7.21 11.64 0.40
CA ALA A 130 8.43 12.14 1.00
C ALA A 130 8.49 11.82 2.49
N THR A 131 9.67 11.85 3.10
CA THR A 131 9.76 12.14 4.53
C THR A 131 9.20 13.56 4.72
N TYR A 132 7.97 13.70 5.19
CA TYR A 132 7.28 14.99 5.23
C TYR A 132 7.02 15.45 6.67
N VAL A 133 7.90 16.34 7.13
CA VAL A 133 7.88 16.89 8.49
C VAL A 133 7.90 18.42 8.47
N PRO A 134 7.43 19.13 9.52
CA PRO A 134 7.54 20.58 9.64
C PRO A 134 8.95 21.11 9.38
N LYS A 135 9.09 22.31 8.81
CA LYS A 135 10.41 22.91 8.53
C LYS A 135 11.30 23.03 9.77
N SER A 136 10.72 23.23 10.95
CA SER A 136 11.42 23.30 12.23
C SER A 136 12.07 21.98 12.65
N GLN A 137 11.67 20.86 12.05
CA GLN A 137 12.23 19.53 12.32
C GLN A 137 13.18 19.04 11.23
N ARG A 138 13.53 19.89 10.25
CA ARG A 138 14.41 19.52 9.14
C ARG A 138 15.84 19.95 9.45
N GLY A 139 16.75 18.99 9.52
CA GLY A 139 18.18 19.23 9.66
C GLY A 139 18.79 19.88 8.42
N GLU A 140 20.04 20.32 8.54
CA GLU A 140 20.75 21.07 7.50
C GLU A 140 20.81 20.34 6.14
N ARG A 141 20.91 19.00 6.16
CA ARG A 141 21.06 18.15 4.97
C ARG A 141 19.76 17.46 4.55
N PHE A 142 18.64 17.81 5.17
CA PHE A 142 17.35 17.22 4.86
C PHE A 142 16.82 17.72 3.51
N LEU A 143 16.40 16.81 2.64
CA LEU A 143 15.78 17.15 1.36
C LEU A 143 14.45 16.40 1.18
N LEU A 144 13.37 17.13 0.87
CA LEU A 144 12.11 16.50 0.46
C LEU A 144 12.27 15.66 -0.82
N SER A 145 13.25 16.01 -1.66
CA SER A 145 13.52 15.31 -2.91
C SER A 145 14.17 13.95 -2.73
N ASP A 146 14.60 13.60 -1.51
CA ASP A 146 15.09 12.26 -1.21
C ASP A 146 13.96 11.21 -1.29
N GLY A 147 12.69 11.63 -1.39
CA GLY A 147 11.57 10.71 -1.36
C GLY A 147 11.29 10.21 0.05
N VAL A 148 10.81 8.97 0.17
CA VAL A 148 10.62 8.32 1.46
C VAL A 148 11.98 7.79 1.91
N GLY A 149 12.66 8.57 2.77
CA GLY A 149 14.01 8.28 3.24
C GLY A 149 14.04 7.39 4.49
N CYS A 150 15.24 7.07 4.96
CA CYS A 150 15.49 6.17 6.10
C CYS A 150 14.67 6.56 7.34
N GLU A 151 14.57 7.85 7.63
CA GLU A 151 13.91 8.38 8.82
C GLU A 151 12.38 8.34 8.74
N SER A 152 11.79 8.06 7.57
CA SER A 152 10.35 7.75 7.48
C SER A 152 10.02 6.40 8.12
N CYS A 153 10.96 5.46 8.14
CA CYS A 153 10.80 4.13 8.74
C CYS A 153 11.50 4.03 10.10
N HIS A 154 12.68 4.61 10.25
CA HIS A 154 13.49 4.52 11.49
C HIS A 154 13.28 5.69 12.46
N GLY A 155 12.49 6.71 12.10
CA GLY A 155 12.26 7.90 12.92
C GLY A 155 13.38 8.95 12.85
N PRO A 156 13.26 10.07 13.57
CA PRO A 156 14.19 11.20 13.49
C PRO A 156 15.56 10.85 14.08
N ALA A 157 16.61 10.95 13.26
CA ALA A 157 17.93 10.42 13.59
C ALA A 157 18.76 11.28 14.56
N GLU A 158 18.35 12.52 14.85
CA GLU A 158 19.12 13.46 15.69
C GLU A 158 19.68 12.84 16.98
N LYS A 159 18.86 12.05 17.66
CA LYS A 159 19.19 11.51 18.99
C LYS A 159 19.92 10.16 18.96
N TRP A 160 19.86 9.42 17.86
CA TRP A 160 20.40 8.06 17.79
C TRP A 160 21.45 7.84 16.69
N VAL A 161 21.59 8.73 15.70
CA VAL A 161 22.54 8.55 14.59
C VAL A 161 23.98 8.34 15.05
N LYS A 162 24.40 8.95 16.17
CA LYS A 162 25.76 8.78 16.70
C LYS A 162 25.88 7.58 17.64
N SER A 163 24.86 7.34 18.45
CA SER A 163 24.93 6.35 19.53
C SER A 163 24.62 4.95 19.03
N HIS A 164 23.83 4.78 17.95
CA HIS A 164 23.49 3.45 17.41
C HIS A 164 24.70 2.66 16.92
N VAL A 165 25.78 3.37 16.55
CA VAL A 165 27.04 2.76 16.15
C VAL A 165 27.58 1.90 17.31
N GLY A 166 27.55 0.58 17.12
CA GLY A 166 28.06 -0.40 18.07
C GLY A 166 27.07 -0.87 19.13
N TRP A 167 25.78 -0.54 19.03
CA TRP A 167 24.75 -1.09 19.95
C TRP A 167 24.75 -2.61 19.97
N SER A 168 24.77 -3.25 18.79
CA SER A 168 24.83 -4.70 18.64
C SER A 168 26.06 -5.36 19.29
N SER A 169 27.12 -4.59 19.54
CA SER A 169 28.33 -5.10 20.20
C SER A 169 28.38 -4.84 21.72
N ARG A 170 27.48 -4.00 22.24
CA ARG A 170 27.55 -3.44 23.60
C ARG A 170 26.38 -3.80 24.50
N TYR A 171 25.24 -4.09 23.91
CA TYR A 171 23.97 -4.22 24.59
C TYR A 171 23.25 -5.46 24.08
N ASP A 172 22.45 -6.08 24.94
CA ASP A 172 21.54 -7.14 24.52
C ASP A 172 20.31 -6.57 23.80
N THR A 173 19.46 -7.46 23.29
CA THR A 173 18.25 -7.08 22.54
C THR A 173 17.32 -6.19 23.37
N GLU A 174 17.09 -6.49 24.65
CA GLU A 174 16.16 -5.72 25.48
C GLU A 174 16.67 -4.29 25.73
N GLU A 175 17.97 -4.14 26.01
CA GLU A 175 18.60 -2.84 26.18
C GLU A 175 18.62 -2.03 24.88
N ILE A 176 18.83 -2.68 23.73
CA ILE A 176 18.73 -2.03 22.41
C ILE A 176 17.31 -1.51 22.19
N GLN A 177 16.29 -2.32 22.50
CA GLN A 177 14.90 -1.90 22.33
C GLN A 177 14.54 -0.72 23.22
N LYS A 178 15.00 -0.73 24.47
CA LYS A 178 14.86 0.42 25.38
C LYS A 178 15.52 1.68 24.82
N LYS A 179 16.74 1.57 24.27
CA LYS A 179 17.44 2.70 23.64
C LYS A 179 16.72 3.22 22.42
N LYS A 180 16.18 2.33 21.56
CA LYS A 180 15.37 2.72 20.41
C LYS A 180 14.19 3.58 20.87
N ALA A 181 13.41 3.09 21.84
CA ALA A 181 12.27 3.82 22.40
C ALA A 181 12.66 5.17 23.05
N GLU A 182 13.70 5.20 23.88
CA GLU A 182 14.16 6.41 24.59
C GLU A 182 14.66 7.51 23.63
N LEU A 183 15.32 7.10 22.53
CA LEU A 183 15.93 8.03 21.58
C LEU A 183 15.02 8.32 20.37
N GLY A 184 13.86 7.67 20.27
CA GLY A 184 12.91 7.85 19.17
C GLY A 184 13.33 7.17 17.87
N MET A 185 14.15 6.11 17.94
CA MET A 185 14.34 5.20 16.81
C MET A 185 13.17 4.22 16.78
N ILE A 186 12.51 4.10 15.63
CA ILE A 186 11.40 3.18 15.48
C ILE A 186 11.94 1.76 15.32
N ASP A 187 11.39 0.82 16.07
CA ASP A 187 11.82 -0.58 16.05
C ASP A 187 11.24 -1.32 14.85
N THR A 188 11.90 -1.19 13.70
CA THR A 188 11.53 -1.89 12.47
C THR A 188 11.89 -3.38 12.51
N ASP A 189 12.57 -3.88 13.53
CA ASP A 189 12.82 -5.32 13.71
C ASP A 189 11.55 -6.02 14.24
N ASN A 190 10.73 -5.30 15.02
CA ASN A 190 9.39 -5.73 15.34
C ASN A 190 8.51 -5.66 14.10
N LEU A 191 8.10 -6.84 13.64
CA LEU A 191 7.33 -7.00 12.41
C LEU A 191 5.98 -6.28 12.46
N THR A 192 5.27 -6.30 13.60
CA THR A 192 4.02 -5.57 13.78
C THR A 192 4.23 -4.07 13.57
N VAL A 193 5.25 -3.50 14.23
CA VAL A 193 5.60 -2.07 14.10
C VAL A 193 5.97 -1.73 12.66
N ARG A 194 6.79 -2.56 12.00
CA ARG A 194 7.16 -2.36 10.60
C ARG A 194 5.93 -2.31 9.70
N LEU A 195 5.01 -3.26 9.82
CA LEU A 195 3.82 -3.32 8.98
C LEU A 195 2.84 -2.17 9.27
N GLN A 196 2.73 -1.71 10.52
CA GLN A 196 1.93 -0.53 10.86
C GLN A 196 2.47 0.74 10.16
N LEU A 197 3.80 0.89 10.06
CA LEU A 197 4.41 1.99 9.30
C LEU A 197 4.06 1.90 7.81
N CYS A 198 4.19 0.72 7.21
CA CYS A 198 3.83 0.50 5.81
C CYS A 198 2.35 0.84 5.57
N ALA A 199 1.45 0.30 6.39
CA ALA A 199 0.01 0.51 6.28
C ALA A 199 -0.38 1.98 6.40
N SER A 200 0.36 2.78 7.18
CA SER A 200 0.08 4.22 7.33
C SER A 200 0.06 4.99 6.00
N CYS A 201 0.86 4.56 5.02
CA CYS A 201 0.89 5.12 3.66
C CYS A 201 0.15 4.25 2.64
N HIS A 202 0.25 2.92 2.75
CA HIS A 202 -0.23 1.97 1.75
C HIS A 202 -1.67 1.48 1.96
N VAL A 203 -2.29 1.80 3.09
CA VAL A 203 -3.73 1.59 3.35
C VAL A 203 -4.44 2.93 3.55
N SER A 204 -3.68 3.97 3.91
CA SER A 204 -4.10 5.30 4.39
C SER A 204 -4.46 5.32 5.87
N LEU A 205 -3.71 6.11 6.65
CA LEU A 205 -4.06 6.48 8.03
C LEU A 205 -3.98 7.99 8.26
N GLY A 206 -4.86 8.53 9.10
CA GLY A 206 -4.87 9.95 9.47
C GLY A 206 -5.05 10.87 8.25
N ASN A 207 -4.04 11.71 7.98
CA ASN A 207 -4.07 12.68 6.88
C ASN A 207 -3.62 12.10 5.51
N ARG A 208 -3.29 10.80 5.44
CA ARG A 208 -2.78 10.10 4.23
C ARG A 208 -3.89 9.46 3.39
N GLU A 209 -5.07 10.05 3.42
CA GLU A 209 -6.26 9.46 2.79
C GLU A 209 -6.16 9.44 1.25
N VAL A 210 -6.35 8.25 0.68
CA VAL A 210 -6.66 8.07 -0.74
C VAL A 210 -8.16 7.81 -0.88
N ASN A 211 -8.91 8.89 -1.11
CA ASN A 211 -10.36 8.85 -1.34
C ASN A 211 -10.71 8.67 -2.82
N HIS A 212 -12.01 8.54 -3.11
CA HIS A 212 -12.48 8.31 -4.47
C HIS A 212 -12.16 9.48 -5.40
N ASP A 213 -12.18 10.73 -4.93
CA ASP A 213 -11.83 11.88 -5.77
C ASP A 213 -10.37 11.81 -6.24
N LEU A 214 -9.45 11.42 -5.34
CA LEU A 214 -8.04 11.23 -5.68
C LEU A 214 -7.86 10.10 -6.71
N ILE A 215 -8.59 8.99 -6.53
CA ILE A 215 -8.60 7.85 -7.47
C ILE A 215 -9.18 8.28 -8.84
N ALA A 216 -10.33 8.95 -8.85
CA ALA A 216 -10.98 9.46 -10.05
C ALA A 216 -10.12 10.50 -10.79
N ALA A 217 -9.31 11.27 -10.05
CA ALA A 217 -8.33 12.17 -10.64
C ALA A 217 -7.14 11.43 -11.29
N GLY A 218 -6.97 10.13 -11.05
CA GLY A 218 -5.99 9.25 -11.68
C GLY A 218 -4.92 8.68 -10.75
N HIS A 219 -5.05 8.86 -9.43
CA HIS A 219 -4.19 8.19 -8.47
C HIS A 219 -4.50 6.68 -8.45
N PRO A 220 -3.48 5.80 -8.40
CA PRO A 220 -3.72 4.37 -8.23
C PRO A 220 -4.49 4.09 -6.94
N ARG A 221 -5.41 3.13 -6.97
CA ARG A 221 -5.99 2.61 -5.74
C ARG A 221 -4.91 1.91 -4.92
N LEU A 222 -4.98 2.07 -3.60
CA LEU A 222 -4.09 1.39 -2.68
C LEU A 222 -4.67 0.01 -2.33
N LEU A 223 -4.14 -1.04 -2.96
CA LEU A 223 -4.42 -2.44 -2.62
C LEU A 223 -3.13 -3.08 -2.10
N PHE A 224 -2.94 -3.03 -0.78
CA PHE A 224 -1.69 -3.44 -0.13
C PHE A 224 -1.82 -4.81 0.52
N GLU A 225 -1.22 -5.84 -0.09
CA GLU A 225 -1.00 -7.12 0.58
C GLU A 225 0.44 -7.14 1.09
N ALA A 226 0.60 -7.13 2.41
CA ALA A 226 1.87 -6.79 3.05
C ALA A 226 3.03 -7.65 2.59
N ALA A 227 2.86 -8.98 2.56
CA ALA A 227 3.97 -9.88 2.27
C ALA A 227 4.39 -9.85 0.80
N SER A 228 3.45 -9.76 -0.14
CA SER A 228 3.76 -9.63 -1.57
C SER A 228 4.45 -8.30 -1.90
N TYR A 229 4.04 -7.21 -1.27
CA TYR A 229 4.76 -5.93 -1.40
C TYR A 229 6.16 -6.01 -0.80
N HIS A 230 6.30 -6.66 0.36
CA HIS A 230 7.58 -6.88 1.02
C HIS A 230 8.54 -7.76 0.19
N GLU A 231 8.02 -8.80 -0.47
CA GLU A 231 8.75 -9.64 -1.42
C GLU A 231 9.15 -8.91 -2.70
N SER A 232 8.33 -7.95 -3.15
CA SER A 232 8.62 -7.16 -4.34
C SER A 232 9.66 -6.05 -4.12
N LEU A 233 9.98 -5.76 -2.86
CA LEU A 233 10.85 -4.66 -2.46
C LEU A 233 12.31 -5.07 -2.53
N ALA A 234 13.17 -4.15 -2.98
CA ALA A 234 14.61 -4.29 -2.81
C ALA A 234 14.96 -4.08 -1.32
N ARG A 235 14.84 -5.14 -0.54
CA ARG A 235 15.08 -5.13 0.90
C ARG A 235 16.51 -4.68 1.20
N HIS A 236 16.63 -3.76 2.14
CA HIS A 236 17.91 -3.36 2.72
C HIS A 236 18.06 -3.93 4.14
N TRP A 237 17.53 -5.14 4.35
CA TRP A 237 17.65 -5.97 5.54
C TRP A 237 17.61 -7.45 5.08
N PRO A 238 17.99 -8.41 5.94
CA PRO A 238 17.94 -9.83 5.59
C PRO A 238 16.53 -10.28 5.19
N ALA A 239 16.42 -11.13 4.17
CA ALA A 239 15.13 -11.64 3.71
C ALA A 239 14.53 -12.66 4.68
N GLU A 240 13.24 -12.53 4.95
CA GLU A 240 12.39 -13.51 5.62
C GLU A 240 12.22 -14.75 4.72
N LYS A 241 12.25 -15.95 5.31
CA LYS A 241 12.15 -17.23 4.58
C LYS A 241 11.36 -18.24 5.40
N GLY A 242 10.73 -19.18 4.71
CA GLY A 242 10.01 -20.29 5.34
C GLY A 242 9.00 -19.78 6.39
N ALA A 243 9.19 -20.16 7.65
CA ALA A 243 8.33 -19.76 8.76
C ALA A 243 8.26 -18.23 8.91
N ASP A 244 9.39 -17.51 8.84
CA ASP A 244 9.42 -16.05 8.98
C ASP A 244 8.62 -15.34 7.88
N LEU A 245 8.60 -15.91 6.66
CA LEU A 245 7.81 -15.39 5.54
C LEU A 245 6.31 -15.64 5.77
N ALA A 246 5.94 -16.79 6.34
CA ALA A 246 4.57 -17.07 6.74
C ALA A 246 4.11 -16.16 7.90
N ASP A 247 4.99 -15.86 8.85
CA ASP A 247 4.74 -14.95 9.97
C ASP A 247 4.58 -13.49 9.52
N LEU A 248 5.40 -13.05 8.55
CA LEU A 248 5.23 -11.77 7.84
C LEU A 248 3.84 -11.67 7.21
N TRP A 249 3.42 -12.70 6.48
CA TRP A 249 2.08 -12.75 5.90
C TRP A 249 0.99 -12.70 6.96
N LEU A 250 1.06 -13.57 7.97
CA LEU A 250 0.03 -13.70 9.01
C LEU A 250 -0.11 -12.40 9.81
N THR A 251 1.01 -11.77 10.18
CA THR A 251 1.01 -10.46 10.84
C THR A 251 0.35 -9.40 9.96
N GLY A 252 0.66 -9.40 8.66
CA GLY A 252 0.03 -8.52 7.67
C GLY A 252 -1.48 -8.72 7.55
N GLN A 253 -1.97 -9.95 7.65
CA GLN A 253 -3.42 -10.26 7.62
C GLN A 253 -4.18 -9.76 8.85
N VAL A 254 -3.49 -9.23 9.86
CA VAL A 254 -4.12 -8.62 11.04
C VAL A 254 -3.87 -7.10 11.06
N VAL A 255 -2.64 -6.66 10.83
CA VAL A 255 -2.24 -5.24 10.88
C VAL A 255 -2.84 -4.41 9.74
N VAL A 256 -2.86 -4.95 8.52
CA VAL A 256 -3.38 -4.20 7.37
C VAL A 256 -4.91 -3.98 7.48
N PRO A 257 -5.72 -4.99 7.86
CA PRO A 257 -7.14 -4.77 8.07
C PRO A 257 -7.46 -3.88 9.26
N GLU A 258 -6.64 -3.88 10.32
CA GLU A 258 -6.72 -2.92 11.41
C GLU A 258 -6.68 -1.49 10.87
N ALA A 259 -5.65 -1.15 10.10
CA ALA A 259 -5.52 0.18 9.50
C ALA A 259 -6.69 0.54 8.56
N ALA A 260 -7.17 -0.43 7.76
CA ALA A 260 -8.30 -0.22 6.86
C ALA A 260 -9.60 0.06 7.65
N LEU A 261 -9.83 -0.65 8.75
CA LEU A 261 -11.00 -0.47 9.62
C LEU A 261 -10.93 0.84 10.41
N GLU A 262 -9.74 1.27 10.84
CA GLU A 262 -9.54 2.58 11.43
C GLU A 262 -9.88 3.70 10.43
N MET A 263 -9.41 3.60 9.19
CA MET A 263 -9.73 4.56 8.14
C MET A 263 -11.23 4.58 7.82
N LEU A 264 -11.87 3.42 7.72
CA LEU A 264 -13.33 3.32 7.55
C LEU A 264 -14.08 4.01 8.70
N ALA A 265 -13.64 3.80 9.95
CA ALA A 265 -14.22 4.47 11.10
C ALA A 265 -14.02 5.99 11.02
N GLN A 266 -12.82 6.46 10.70
CA GLN A 266 -12.51 7.88 10.54
C GLN A 266 -13.40 8.54 9.46
N ARG A 267 -13.57 7.89 8.30
CA ARG A 267 -14.44 8.36 7.21
C ARG A 267 -15.90 8.45 7.63
N ALA A 268 -16.38 7.46 8.38
CA ALA A 268 -17.75 7.40 8.85
C ALA A 268 -18.05 8.52 9.88
N GLU A 269 -17.11 8.82 10.77
CA GLU A 269 -17.25 9.82 11.84
C GLU A 269 -17.11 11.26 11.37
N ASP A 270 -16.33 11.52 10.32
CA ASP A 270 -16.19 12.87 9.79
C ASP A 270 -17.45 13.29 9.01
N GLU A 271 -18.38 13.93 9.71
CA GLU A 271 -19.62 14.46 9.12
C GLU A 271 -19.37 15.54 8.06
N SER A 272 -18.17 16.14 8.01
CA SER A 272 -17.82 17.15 7.01
C SER A 272 -17.48 16.56 5.64
N ARG A 273 -17.30 15.24 5.55
CA ARG A 273 -16.89 14.53 4.33
C ARG A 273 -18.08 13.90 3.62
N PRO A 274 -18.01 13.66 2.29
CA PRO A 274 -19.00 12.85 1.59
C PRO A 274 -19.15 11.45 2.22
N TRP A 275 -20.38 10.92 2.23
CA TRP A 275 -20.63 9.56 2.67
C TRP A 275 -21.79 8.91 1.92
N PRO A 276 -21.70 7.61 1.61
CA PRO A 276 -20.54 6.75 1.88
C PRO A 276 -19.32 7.11 1.01
N GLU A 277 -18.11 6.94 1.56
CA GLU A 277 -16.87 7.16 0.80
C GLU A 277 -16.72 6.05 -0.23
N LEU A 278 -16.71 6.41 -1.52
CA LEU A 278 -16.81 5.45 -2.60
C LEU A 278 -15.55 4.59 -2.79
N ALA A 279 -14.40 5.02 -2.24
CA ALA A 279 -13.17 4.23 -2.23
C ALA A 279 -13.28 2.91 -1.43
N GLU A 280 -14.27 2.80 -0.54
CA GLU A 280 -14.55 1.60 0.26
C GLU A 280 -15.23 0.48 -0.54
N TYR A 281 -15.75 0.76 -1.73
CA TYR A 281 -16.57 -0.17 -2.51
C TYR A 281 -15.79 -0.81 -3.65
N ASP A 282 -16.32 -1.91 -4.16
CA ASP A 282 -15.80 -2.53 -5.38
C ASP A 282 -16.01 -1.60 -6.59
N CYS A 283 -14.92 -1.15 -7.21
CA CYS A 283 -14.97 -0.30 -8.40
C CYS A 283 -15.74 -0.93 -9.56
N TYR A 284 -15.72 -2.27 -9.69
CA TYR A 284 -16.43 -2.99 -10.75
C TYR A 284 -17.96 -2.96 -10.58
N ALA A 285 -18.47 -2.56 -9.41
CA ALA A 285 -19.90 -2.40 -9.17
C ALA A 285 -20.49 -1.20 -9.94
N CYS A 286 -19.71 -0.12 -10.11
CA CYS A 286 -20.14 1.12 -10.76
C CYS A 286 -19.48 1.32 -12.13
N HIS A 287 -18.21 0.96 -12.30
CA HIS A 287 -17.47 1.14 -13.55
C HIS A 287 -17.68 -0.02 -14.51
N HIS A 288 -18.88 -0.05 -15.10
CA HIS A 288 -19.28 -1.06 -16.07
C HIS A 288 -18.55 -0.96 -17.41
N ASP A 289 -17.48 -0.19 -17.60
CA ASP A 289 -16.62 -0.32 -18.80
C ASP A 289 -15.35 -1.14 -18.52
N LEU A 290 -15.13 -1.53 -17.25
CA LEU A 290 -14.16 -2.56 -16.85
C LEU A 290 -14.68 -3.99 -17.13
N GLN A 291 -15.61 -4.16 -18.09
CA GLN A 291 -16.34 -5.42 -18.34
C GLN A 291 -15.39 -6.51 -18.82
N ASP A 292 -15.59 -7.77 -18.41
CA ASP A 292 -16.05 -8.83 -19.35
C ASP A 292 -16.26 -10.20 -18.69
N GLN A 293 -16.17 -10.30 -17.36
CA GLN A 293 -16.45 -11.58 -16.70
C GLN A 293 -17.44 -11.41 -15.55
N ARG A 294 -18.57 -12.13 -15.63
CA ARG A 294 -19.69 -12.07 -14.68
C ARG A 294 -19.29 -12.35 -13.23
N TRP A 295 -18.22 -13.11 -13.00
CA TRP A 295 -17.72 -13.41 -11.66
C TRP A 295 -16.92 -12.25 -11.04
N ARG A 296 -16.35 -11.34 -11.85
CA ARG A 296 -15.71 -10.11 -11.36
C ARG A 296 -16.72 -9.10 -10.84
N ARG A 297 -18.00 -9.30 -11.18
CA ARG A 297 -19.12 -8.53 -10.64
C ARG A 297 -19.74 -9.35 -9.52
N GLN A 298 -19.61 -8.91 -8.28
CA GLN A 298 -20.53 -9.39 -7.25
C GLN A 298 -21.93 -8.88 -7.61
N ARG A 299 -22.90 -9.77 -7.81
CA ARG A 299 -24.29 -9.35 -8.14
C ARG A 299 -24.94 -8.82 -6.87
N SER A 300 -24.80 -7.52 -6.62
CA SER A 300 -25.67 -6.81 -5.70
C SER A 300 -27.04 -6.59 -6.36
N SER A 301 -28.09 -6.50 -5.54
CA SER A 301 -29.41 -6.04 -6.03
C SER A 301 -29.32 -4.58 -6.47
N ALA A 302 -30.25 -4.15 -7.33
CA ALA A 302 -30.25 -2.79 -7.86
C ALA A 302 -30.20 -1.75 -6.73
N GLY A 303 -29.18 -0.89 -6.72
CA GLY A 303 -28.97 0.16 -5.72
C GLY A 303 -28.10 -0.25 -4.51
N MET A 304 -27.68 -1.51 -4.39
CA MET A 304 -26.69 -1.93 -3.39
C MET A 304 -25.29 -1.93 -4.01
N MET A 305 -24.30 -1.40 -3.29
CA MET A 305 -22.89 -1.44 -3.70
C MET A 305 -22.17 -2.43 -2.78
N PRO A 306 -21.51 -3.47 -3.32
CA PRO A 306 -20.76 -4.41 -2.51
C PRO A 306 -19.57 -3.70 -1.86
N TRP A 307 -19.48 -3.82 -0.54
CA TRP A 307 -18.30 -3.37 0.19
C TRP A 307 -17.07 -4.16 -0.26
N ASN A 308 -15.95 -3.47 -0.43
CA ASN A 308 -14.73 -4.13 -0.82
C ASN A 308 -14.17 -4.98 0.32
N ASP A 309 -13.90 -6.24 0.03
CA ASP A 309 -13.43 -7.23 0.98
C ASP A 309 -11.94 -7.57 0.81
N PHE A 310 -11.16 -6.77 0.07
CA PHE A 310 -9.73 -7.01 -0.11
C PHE A 310 -8.98 -7.10 1.23
N TYR A 311 -9.23 -6.19 2.16
CA TYR A 311 -8.56 -6.21 3.46
C TYR A 311 -9.24 -7.17 4.45
N THR A 312 -10.57 -7.27 4.45
CA THR A 312 -11.31 -7.96 5.53
C THR A 312 -11.76 -9.38 5.19
N GLY A 313 -11.71 -9.77 3.93
CA GLY A 313 -12.17 -11.08 3.44
C GLY A 313 -11.41 -12.24 4.07
N GLN A 314 -10.08 -12.19 4.06
CA GLN A 314 -9.27 -13.25 4.68
C GLN A 314 -9.31 -13.23 6.19
N LEU A 315 -9.36 -12.04 6.80
CA LEU A 315 -9.47 -11.89 8.24
C LEU A 315 -10.67 -12.69 8.78
N SER A 316 -11.80 -12.67 8.06
CA SER A 316 -12.99 -13.46 8.39
C SER A 316 -12.78 -14.98 8.30
N ARG A 317 -11.93 -15.46 7.39
CA ARG A 317 -11.55 -16.87 7.26
C ARG A 317 -10.61 -17.29 8.38
N LEU A 318 -9.57 -16.49 8.61
CA LEU A 318 -8.55 -16.75 9.63
C LEU A 318 -9.15 -16.77 11.04
N ALA A 319 -10.10 -15.89 11.33
CA ALA A 319 -10.83 -15.88 12.61
C ALA A 319 -11.65 -17.16 12.87
N LYS A 320 -11.89 -18.00 11.84
CA LYS A 320 -12.57 -19.30 11.91
C LYS A 320 -11.62 -20.49 11.71
N SER A 321 -10.37 -20.26 11.32
CA SER A 321 -9.39 -21.31 11.04
C SER A 321 -9.08 -22.11 12.31
N ALA A 322 -8.92 -23.42 12.16
CA ALA A 322 -8.46 -24.28 13.26
C ALA A 322 -6.96 -24.11 13.57
N ALA A 323 -6.20 -23.54 12.62
CA ALA A 323 -4.76 -23.29 12.77
C ALA A 323 -4.45 -22.10 13.70
N LEU A 324 -5.44 -21.27 14.02
CA LEU A 324 -5.27 -20.05 14.81
C LEU A 324 -6.22 -20.04 16.03
N PRO A 325 -5.88 -19.32 17.12
CA PRO A 325 -6.79 -19.09 18.21
C PRO A 325 -8.12 -18.49 17.70
N PRO A 326 -9.27 -19.18 17.86
CA PRO A 326 -10.51 -18.76 17.22
C PRO A 326 -11.01 -17.44 17.81
N LYS A 327 -11.45 -16.53 16.94
CA LYS A 327 -12.06 -15.25 17.34
C LYS A 327 -13.32 -14.97 16.54
N ARG A 328 -14.30 -15.87 16.68
CA ARG A 328 -15.60 -15.83 15.96
C ARG A 328 -16.32 -14.48 16.08
N SER A 329 -16.10 -13.71 17.14
CA SER A 329 -16.63 -12.35 17.27
C SER A 329 -16.15 -11.42 16.16
N ILE A 330 -14.87 -11.47 15.76
CA ILE A 330 -14.34 -10.70 14.62
C ILE A 330 -15.08 -11.10 13.34
N ALA A 331 -15.16 -12.39 13.03
CA ALA A 331 -15.85 -12.85 11.83
C ALA A 331 -17.33 -12.44 11.80
N ASN A 332 -18.02 -12.50 12.95
CA ASN A 332 -19.41 -12.07 13.06
C ASN A 332 -19.57 -10.56 12.86
N SER A 333 -18.70 -9.76 13.48
CA SER A 333 -18.69 -8.30 13.33
C SER A 333 -18.35 -7.86 11.91
N LEU A 334 -17.42 -8.54 11.23
CA LEU A 334 -17.10 -8.27 9.82
C LEU A 334 -18.25 -8.64 8.89
N ALA A 335 -18.95 -9.75 9.14
CA ALA A 335 -20.14 -10.10 8.39
C ALA A 335 -21.27 -9.08 8.61
N ASP A 336 -21.41 -8.55 9.83
CA ASP A 336 -22.35 -7.48 10.14
C ASP A 336 -21.98 -6.16 9.47
N LEU A 337 -20.71 -5.78 9.51
CA LEU A 337 -20.17 -4.60 8.86
C LEU A 337 -20.38 -4.66 7.34
N SER A 338 -20.09 -5.82 6.72
CA SER A 338 -20.33 -6.05 5.28
C SER A 338 -21.80 -5.88 4.90
N ARG A 339 -22.74 -6.42 5.71
CA ARG A 339 -24.18 -6.21 5.49
C ARG A 339 -24.57 -4.74 5.58
N LYS A 340 -24.08 -4.02 6.59
CA LYS A 340 -24.37 -2.60 6.80
C LYS A 340 -23.80 -1.72 5.69
N MET A 341 -22.54 -1.97 5.30
CA MET A 341 -21.87 -1.24 4.22
C MET A 341 -22.53 -1.48 2.86
N SER A 342 -23.11 -2.67 2.65
CA SER A 342 -23.77 -3.03 1.39
C SER A 342 -25.20 -2.47 1.26
N THR A 343 -25.63 -1.55 2.12
CA THR A 343 -26.93 -0.86 2.01
C THR A 343 -26.81 0.41 1.15
N PRO A 344 -27.90 0.90 0.51
CA PRO A 344 -27.84 2.09 -0.34
C PRO A 344 -27.34 3.35 0.39
N VAL A 345 -27.60 3.45 1.69
CA VAL A 345 -27.10 4.51 2.57
C VAL A 345 -26.64 3.86 3.86
N ALA A 346 -25.34 3.53 3.94
CA ALA A 346 -24.74 2.97 5.13
C ALA A 346 -24.88 3.96 6.31
N GLU A 347 -25.36 3.52 7.46
CA GLU A 347 -25.56 4.39 8.62
C GLU A 347 -24.21 4.67 9.29
N ARG A 348 -23.75 5.92 9.21
CA ARG A 348 -22.40 6.35 9.63
C ARG A 348 -22.03 5.89 11.03
N HIS A 349 -22.89 6.16 12.02
CA HIS A 349 -22.53 5.94 13.42
C HIS A 349 -22.39 4.45 13.74
N ALA A 350 -23.29 3.61 13.22
CA ALA A 350 -23.20 2.17 13.35
C ALA A 350 -21.97 1.60 12.63
N ILE A 351 -21.61 2.13 11.45
CA ILE A 351 -20.39 1.73 10.73
C ILE A 351 -19.15 2.09 11.53
N ALA A 352 -19.03 3.35 11.97
CA ALA A 352 -17.91 3.83 12.78
C ALA A 352 -17.70 2.97 14.03
N THR A 353 -18.78 2.77 14.79
CA THR A 353 -18.76 1.99 16.04
C THR A 353 -18.33 0.54 15.79
N THR A 354 -18.89 -0.09 14.76
CA THR A 354 -18.58 -1.50 14.45
C THR A 354 -17.14 -1.64 13.92
N ALA A 355 -16.70 -0.78 13.01
CA ALA A 355 -15.36 -0.81 12.43
C ALA A 355 -14.29 -0.57 13.49
N ARG A 356 -14.47 0.47 14.35
CA ARG A 356 -13.56 0.74 15.47
C ARG A 356 -13.48 -0.41 16.46
N SER A 357 -14.63 -0.97 16.85
CA SER A 357 -14.64 -2.11 17.78
C SER A 357 -13.89 -3.34 17.23
N VAL A 358 -13.92 -3.57 15.92
CA VAL A 358 -13.13 -4.65 15.31
C VAL A 358 -11.66 -4.28 15.27
N ALA A 359 -11.31 -3.06 14.84
CA ALA A 359 -9.93 -2.58 14.80
C ALA A 359 -9.25 -2.70 16.18
N GLU A 360 -9.87 -2.19 17.24
CA GLU A 360 -9.37 -2.27 18.62
C GLU A 360 -9.20 -3.70 19.14
N ALA A 361 -9.92 -4.67 18.57
CA ALA A 361 -9.80 -6.07 18.96
C ALA A 361 -8.67 -6.81 18.21
N LEU A 362 -8.11 -6.26 17.13
CA LEU A 362 -7.12 -6.96 16.31
C LEU A 362 -5.75 -7.10 17.00
N PRO A 363 -5.18 -6.07 17.66
CA PRO A 363 -3.91 -6.19 18.39
C PRO A 363 -3.92 -7.32 19.42
N ASP A 364 -4.96 -7.37 20.27
CA ASP A 364 -5.14 -8.42 21.27
C ASP A 364 -5.25 -9.83 20.65
N TRP A 365 -5.70 -9.93 19.40
CA TRP A 365 -5.76 -11.21 18.70
C TRP A 365 -4.41 -11.60 18.11
N LEU A 366 -3.71 -10.64 17.50
CA LEU A 366 -2.35 -10.82 16.99
C LEU A 366 -1.41 -11.29 18.11
N ASP A 367 -1.48 -10.64 19.27
CA ASP A 367 -0.75 -11.04 20.48
C ASP A 367 -1.01 -12.50 20.87
N ARG A 368 -2.27 -12.96 20.75
CA ARG A 368 -2.63 -14.36 21.06
C ARG A 368 -2.12 -15.33 20.00
N ILE A 369 -2.15 -14.94 18.73
CA ILE A 369 -1.57 -15.72 17.62
C ILE A 369 -0.06 -15.87 17.83
N GLN A 370 0.66 -14.76 18.05
CA GLN A 370 2.10 -14.78 18.25
C GLN A 370 2.52 -15.64 19.45
N ARG A 371 1.73 -15.61 20.54
CA ARG A 371 1.96 -16.48 21.71
C ARG A 371 1.58 -17.95 21.49
N SER A 372 0.73 -18.27 20.50
CA SER A 372 0.27 -19.65 20.30
C SER A 372 1.26 -20.53 19.52
N HIS A 373 2.21 -19.94 18.80
CA HIS A 373 3.11 -20.67 17.90
C HIS A 373 4.54 -20.86 18.42
N ASP A 374 4.79 -20.80 19.74
CA ASP A 374 6.12 -21.01 20.36
C ASP A 374 7.28 -20.40 19.54
N GLU A 375 7.14 -19.10 19.25
CA GLU A 375 8.04 -18.25 18.45
C GLU A 375 7.95 -18.38 16.92
N SER A 376 7.42 -19.46 16.31
CA SER A 376 7.31 -19.57 14.84
C SER A 376 6.27 -20.58 14.33
N LEU A 377 5.67 -20.30 13.16
CA LEU A 377 4.74 -21.23 12.51
C LEU A 377 5.42 -22.54 12.09
N THR A 378 4.76 -23.67 12.40
CA THR A 378 5.22 -24.98 11.89
C THR A 378 4.82 -25.17 10.43
N ARG A 379 5.47 -26.14 9.75
CA ARG A 379 5.12 -26.48 8.36
C ARG A 379 3.64 -26.85 8.23
N ASP A 380 3.11 -27.61 9.18
CA ASP A 380 1.73 -28.07 9.17
C ASP A 380 0.75 -26.91 9.43
N ASP A 381 1.14 -25.92 10.25
CA ASP A 381 0.37 -24.66 10.38
C ASP A 381 0.31 -23.90 9.06
N VAL A 382 1.44 -23.75 8.37
CA VAL A 382 1.53 -23.07 7.06
C VAL A 382 0.69 -23.78 6.00
N GLU A 383 0.72 -25.11 5.96
CA GLU A 383 -0.11 -25.92 5.06
C GLU A 383 -1.61 -25.74 5.36
N ALA A 384 -2.01 -25.79 6.63
CA ALA A 384 -3.39 -25.56 7.05
C ALA A 384 -3.89 -24.14 6.72
N LEU A 385 -3.03 -23.12 6.90
CA LEU A 385 -3.33 -21.74 6.50
C LEU A 385 -3.49 -21.63 4.98
N LEU A 386 -2.60 -22.27 4.20
CA LEU A 386 -2.68 -22.27 2.74
C LEU A 386 -3.97 -22.93 2.23
N GLU A 387 -4.37 -24.05 2.84
CA GLU A 387 -5.63 -24.71 2.52
C GLU A 387 -6.84 -23.80 2.77
N ALA A 388 -6.88 -23.12 3.92
CA ALA A 388 -7.93 -22.19 4.30
C ALA A 388 -7.98 -20.96 3.38
N VAL A 389 -6.82 -20.45 2.94
CA VAL A 389 -6.73 -19.33 1.99
C VAL A 389 -7.26 -19.72 0.60
N LEU A 390 -6.92 -20.92 0.15
CA LEU A 390 -7.28 -21.41 -1.19
C LEU A 390 -8.67 -22.06 -1.25
N GLU A 391 -9.43 -22.11 -0.15
CA GLU A 391 -10.78 -22.67 -0.11
C GLU A 391 -11.66 -21.95 -1.15
N ASP A 392 -12.32 -22.73 -2.02
CA ASP A 392 -13.04 -22.19 -3.17
C ASP A 392 -14.41 -21.68 -2.76
N ASP A 393 -14.47 -20.38 -2.48
CA ASP A 393 -15.73 -19.65 -2.44
C ASP A 393 -16.02 -19.09 -3.83
N SER A 394 -17.02 -19.68 -4.48
CA SER A 394 -17.52 -19.32 -5.81
C SER A 394 -18.09 -17.89 -5.92
N ASP A 395 -18.14 -17.14 -4.81
CA ASP A 395 -18.98 -15.95 -4.65
C ASP A 395 -18.19 -14.64 -4.34
N GLY A 396 -16.85 -14.66 -4.47
CA GLY A 396 -16.00 -13.49 -4.17
C GLY A 396 -15.78 -12.51 -5.33
N SER A 397 -15.47 -11.25 -4.99
CA SER A 397 -15.07 -10.17 -5.91
C SER A 397 -13.73 -10.45 -6.64
N TRP A 398 -13.38 -9.66 -7.67
CA TRP A 398 -12.04 -9.76 -8.27
C TRP A 398 -10.95 -9.42 -7.25
N ASP A 399 -11.18 -8.42 -6.39
CA ASP A 399 -10.24 -8.03 -5.35
C ASP A 399 -10.07 -9.11 -4.29
N ALA A 400 -11.15 -9.79 -3.85
CA ALA A 400 -11.06 -10.95 -2.97
C ALA A 400 -10.27 -12.11 -3.61
N ALA A 401 -10.44 -12.32 -4.91
CA ALA A 401 -9.66 -13.32 -5.64
C ALA A 401 -8.18 -12.91 -5.75
N LEU A 402 -7.88 -11.63 -5.97
CA LEU A 402 -6.52 -11.09 -6.01
C LEU A 402 -5.84 -11.29 -4.67
N GLN A 403 -6.50 -10.89 -3.58
CA GLN A 403 -6.02 -11.09 -2.23
C GLN A 403 -5.64 -12.55 -2.03
N ARG A 404 -6.60 -13.48 -2.28
CA ARG A 404 -6.39 -14.91 -2.04
C ARG A 404 -5.20 -15.45 -2.85
N PHE A 405 -5.02 -14.97 -4.08
CA PHE A 405 -3.89 -15.35 -4.90
C PHE A 405 -2.57 -14.87 -4.31
N LEU A 406 -2.48 -13.60 -3.90
CA LEU A 406 -1.27 -13.04 -3.28
C LEU A 406 -0.93 -13.79 -1.98
N SER A 407 -1.93 -13.98 -1.11
CA SER A 407 -1.79 -14.75 0.13
C SER A 407 -1.35 -16.20 -0.13
N GLY A 408 -2.00 -16.87 -1.07
CA GLY A 408 -1.70 -18.25 -1.41
C GLY A 408 -0.32 -18.40 -2.05
N ALA A 409 0.15 -17.43 -2.84
CA ALA A 409 1.48 -17.43 -3.41
C ALA A 409 2.57 -17.33 -2.34
N ILE A 410 2.40 -16.42 -1.37
CA ILE A 410 3.34 -16.26 -0.25
C ILE A 410 3.39 -17.52 0.62
N LEU A 411 2.23 -18.02 1.06
CA LEU A 411 2.17 -19.23 1.88
C LEU A 411 2.70 -20.46 1.13
N TYR A 412 2.46 -20.57 -0.17
CA TYR A 412 3.01 -21.66 -0.97
C TYR A 412 4.53 -21.55 -1.12
N GLN A 413 5.08 -20.33 -1.25
CA GLN A 413 6.53 -20.10 -1.23
C GLN A 413 7.12 -20.51 0.11
N ALA A 414 6.56 -20.00 1.22
CA ALA A 414 6.97 -20.35 2.58
C ALA A 414 6.96 -21.87 2.80
N LEU A 415 5.86 -22.54 2.43
CA LEU A 415 5.74 -23.99 2.53
C LEU A 415 6.84 -24.74 1.77
N ARG A 416 7.17 -24.29 0.55
CA ARG A 416 8.24 -24.89 -0.26
C ARG A 416 9.63 -24.70 0.35
N GLU A 417 9.91 -23.53 0.90
CA GLU A 417 11.16 -23.26 1.60
C GLU A 417 11.30 -24.10 2.88
N MET A 418 10.18 -24.48 3.48
CA MET A 418 10.10 -25.41 4.61
C MET A 418 10.08 -26.90 4.18
N GLY A 419 10.30 -27.20 2.89
CA GLY A 419 10.36 -28.56 2.37
C GLY A 419 9.00 -29.21 2.09
N GLY A 420 7.90 -28.46 2.18
CA GLY A 420 6.56 -28.90 1.79
C GLY A 420 6.35 -28.81 0.27
N SER A 421 5.58 -29.73 -0.29
CA SER A 421 5.25 -29.71 -1.72
C SER A 421 3.96 -30.49 -1.98
N ASP A 422 2.83 -29.78 -2.05
CA ASP A 422 1.58 -30.34 -2.54
C ASP A 422 1.26 -29.85 -3.97
N PRO A 423 1.33 -30.73 -4.99
CA PRO A 423 0.93 -30.40 -6.36
C PRO A 423 -0.52 -29.94 -6.49
N ALA A 424 -1.43 -30.40 -5.61
CA ALA A 424 -2.84 -30.01 -5.63
C ALA A 424 -3.02 -28.54 -5.21
N LEU A 425 -2.31 -28.08 -4.17
CA LEU A 425 -2.28 -26.67 -3.77
C LEU A 425 -1.69 -25.78 -4.88
N ALA A 426 -0.62 -26.24 -5.53
CA ALA A 426 -0.03 -25.54 -6.67
C ALA A 426 -1.01 -25.38 -7.85
N GLU A 427 -1.78 -26.43 -8.15
CA GLU A 427 -2.82 -26.39 -9.18
C GLU A 427 -3.95 -25.42 -8.82
N ARG A 428 -4.42 -25.43 -7.56
CA ARG A 428 -5.44 -24.49 -7.08
C ARG A 428 -4.98 -23.05 -7.22
N LEU A 429 -3.76 -22.74 -6.80
CA LEU A 429 -3.18 -21.40 -6.94
C LEU A 429 -3.06 -20.98 -8.42
N ARG A 430 -2.60 -21.89 -9.29
CA ARG A 430 -2.49 -21.62 -10.74
C ARG A 430 -3.85 -21.35 -11.39
N LYS A 431 -4.88 -22.13 -11.01
CA LYS A 431 -6.26 -21.89 -11.47
C LYS A 431 -6.78 -20.54 -11.02
N LEU A 432 -6.50 -20.14 -9.77
CA LEU A 432 -6.87 -18.82 -9.25
C LEU A 432 -6.16 -17.70 -10.01
N GLY A 433 -4.85 -17.82 -10.24
CA GLY A 433 -4.07 -16.85 -11.02
C GLY A 433 -4.58 -16.69 -12.46
N LYS A 434 -4.93 -17.79 -13.15
CA LYS A 434 -5.52 -17.74 -14.49
C LYS A 434 -6.84 -16.97 -14.54
N ARG A 435 -7.65 -16.99 -13.47
CA ARG A 435 -8.89 -16.19 -13.38
C ARG A 435 -8.57 -14.69 -13.30
N LEU A 436 -7.50 -14.31 -12.62
CA LEU A 436 -7.16 -12.91 -12.39
C LEU A 436 -6.66 -12.17 -13.65
N VAL A 437 -6.18 -12.91 -14.66
CA VAL A 437 -5.70 -12.34 -15.93
C VAL A 437 -6.77 -11.47 -16.57
N VAL A 438 -6.51 -10.16 -16.64
CA VAL A 438 -7.32 -9.21 -17.39
C VAL A 438 -7.10 -9.52 -18.88
N PRO A 439 -8.16 -9.83 -19.67
CA PRO A 439 -7.94 -10.14 -21.08
C PRO A 439 -7.42 -8.92 -21.85
N ASP A 440 -6.90 -9.15 -23.05
CA ASP A 440 -6.43 -8.08 -23.93
C ASP A 440 -7.58 -7.12 -24.33
N GLY A 441 -7.30 -5.82 -24.35
CA GLY A 441 -8.27 -4.79 -24.73
C GLY A 441 -9.15 -4.25 -23.58
N PHE A 442 -8.99 -4.78 -22.37
CA PHE A 442 -9.59 -4.22 -21.16
C PHE A 442 -8.67 -3.18 -20.51
N ASP A 443 -9.23 -2.31 -19.67
CA ASP A 443 -8.59 -1.14 -19.04
C ASP A 443 -7.49 -1.52 -18.00
N SER A 444 -6.55 -2.39 -18.39
CA SER A 444 -5.17 -2.27 -17.94
C SER A 444 -4.67 -0.88 -18.37
N PRO A 445 -3.77 -0.21 -17.62
CA PRO A 445 -3.18 1.04 -18.07
C PRO A 445 -2.79 0.88 -19.54
N ARG A 446 -3.20 1.77 -20.45
CA ARG A 446 -3.05 1.57 -21.92
C ARG A 446 -1.61 1.29 -22.40
N THR A 447 -0.63 1.38 -21.50
CA THR A 447 0.80 1.13 -21.67
C THR A 447 1.31 -0.11 -20.91
N PHE A 448 0.43 -0.85 -20.23
CA PHE A 448 0.75 -2.10 -19.55
C PHE A 448 0.66 -3.24 -20.57
N GLU A 449 1.80 -3.58 -21.15
CA GLU A 449 1.94 -4.85 -21.87
C GLU A 449 2.26 -5.93 -20.84
N PRO A 450 1.38 -6.94 -20.62
CA PRO A 450 1.72 -8.04 -19.76
C PRO A 450 2.99 -8.72 -20.30
N PRO A 451 3.94 -9.14 -19.44
CA PRO A 451 5.09 -9.90 -19.90
C PRO A 451 4.58 -11.12 -20.66
N LYS A 452 4.99 -11.25 -21.92
CA LYS A 452 4.63 -12.41 -22.76
C LYS A 452 5.06 -13.66 -22.01
N THR A 453 4.09 -14.45 -21.55
CA THR A 453 4.37 -15.74 -20.93
C THR A 453 5.03 -16.60 -22.00
N SER A 454 6.32 -16.87 -21.85
CA SER A 454 7.02 -17.85 -22.67
C SER A 454 6.50 -19.23 -22.29
N ASN A 455 5.41 -19.65 -22.90
CA ASN A 455 4.94 -21.03 -23.00
C ASN A 455 3.70 -21.04 -23.91
N ASP A 456 3.96 -20.86 -25.21
CA ASP A 456 3.29 -21.62 -26.26
C ASP A 456 4.28 -22.68 -26.77
#